data_AF-A0A7R9LWT7-F1
#
_entry.id   AF-A0A7R9LWT7-F1
#
_cell.length_a   1.000
_cell.length_b   1.000
_cell.length_c   1.000
_cell.angle_alpha   90.00
_cell.angle_beta   90.00
_cell.angle_gamma   90.00
#
_symmetry.space_group_name_H-M   'P 1'
#
loop_
_entity.id
_entity.type
_entity.pdbx_description
1 polymer ?
#
loop_
_entity_poly.entity_id
_entity_poly.type
_entity_poly.pdbx_seq_one_letter_code
_entity_poly.pdbx_strand_id
1 'polypeptide(L)'
;CCPDGKTAAQGVHNGGCPSVCECNRLGSYSLTCDPTSKQCHCKPGVGGLRCDRCEAGYWGLHKISEGNTGCIPCACNDHGAIRDDCEQMTGRCVCRVGGVQGMKCDVCPEGSALGPDGCQDLSLLKTIVGSCEQIECRFGSVCRSKGSKVQCVCDVSCDFERKAKPICGSDGKTSQTYGSECLLKLFACRFQKHIHIV
;
A
#
# COMPACT_ATOMS: atom_id res chain seq x y z
N CYS A 1 -10.30 -17.22 -43.31
CA CYS A 1 -11.27 -17.67 -42.29
C CYS A 1 -10.53 -18.47 -41.22
N CYS A 2 -11.10 -18.61 -40.03
CA CYS A 2 -10.58 -19.49 -39.00
C CYS A 2 -10.66 -20.97 -39.41
N PRO A 3 -9.93 -21.88 -38.72
CA PRO A 3 -9.92 -23.31 -39.04
C PRO A 3 -11.30 -23.99 -38.98
N ASP A 4 -12.27 -23.37 -38.29
CA ASP A 4 -13.66 -23.82 -38.23
C ASP A 4 -14.46 -23.54 -39.51
N GLY A 5 -13.88 -22.83 -40.49
CA GLY A 5 -14.52 -22.46 -41.75
C GLY A 5 -15.69 -21.47 -41.63
N LYS A 6 -16.04 -21.04 -40.41
CA LYS A 6 -17.22 -20.22 -40.11
C LYS A 6 -16.85 -18.84 -39.58
N THR A 7 -15.81 -18.77 -38.76
CA THR A 7 -15.41 -17.52 -38.10
C THR A 7 -14.48 -16.74 -39.01
N ALA A 8 -14.73 -15.43 -39.17
CA ALA A 8 -13.80 -14.55 -39.86
C ALA A 8 -12.51 -14.40 -39.03
N ALA A 9 -11.36 -14.56 -39.67
CA ALA A 9 -10.08 -14.31 -39.00
C ALA A 9 -9.86 -12.79 -38.91
N GLN A 10 -9.35 -12.32 -37.77
CA GLN A 10 -9.04 -10.90 -37.55
C GLN A 10 -7.66 -10.50 -38.11
N GLY A 11 -6.86 -11.48 -38.56
CA GLY A 11 -5.57 -11.24 -39.22
C GLY A 11 -5.12 -12.39 -40.12
N VAL A 12 -3.96 -12.19 -40.77
CA VAL A 12 -3.31 -13.20 -41.62
C VAL A 12 -2.96 -14.47 -40.84
N HIS A 13 -2.84 -15.61 -41.53
CA HIS A 13 -2.50 -16.91 -40.91
C HIS A 13 -3.37 -17.29 -39.69
N ASN A 14 -4.70 -17.14 -39.80
CA ASN A 14 -5.66 -17.41 -38.72
C ASN A 14 -5.47 -16.51 -37.47
N GLY A 15 -4.88 -15.33 -37.65
CA GLY A 15 -4.73 -14.33 -36.60
C GLY A 15 -6.08 -13.96 -35.97
N GLY A 16 -6.12 -13.94 -34.63
CA GLY A 16 -7.32 -13.65 -33.84
C GLY A 16 -8.40 -14.74 -33.83
N CYS A 17 -8.11 -15.94 -34.36
CA CYS A 17 -9.04 -17.06 -34.27
C CYS A 17 -9.04 -17.72 -32.88
N PRO A 18 -10.23 -18.05 -32.32
CA PRO A 18 -10.34 -18.64 -30.98
C PRO A 18 -9.51 -19.90 -30.76
N SER A 19 -9.42 -20.75 -31.78
CA SER A 19 -8.68 -22.02 -31.73
C SER A 19 -7.17 -21.88 -31.60
N VAL A 20 -6.62 -20.68 -31.81
CA VAL A 20 -5.17 -20.41 -31.77
C VAL A 20 -4.76 -19.68 -30.49
N CYS A 21 -5.65 -18.92 -29.88
CA CYS A 21 -5.32 -18.01 -28.78
C CYS A 21 -5.24 -18.70 -27.41
N GLU A 22 -6.01 -19.79 -27.19
CA GLU A 22 -6.09 -20.48 -25.89
C GLU A 22 -6.42 -19.54 -24.71
N CYS A 23 -7.23 -18.50 -24.95
CA CYS A 23 -7.64 -17.55 -23.90
C CYS A 23 -8.45 -18.23 -22.80
N ASN A 24 -8.13 -17.90 -21.54
CA ASN A 24 -8.87 -18.38 -20.39
C ASN A 24 -10.28 -17.80 -20.38
N ARG A 25 -11.30 -18.67 -20.32
CA ARG A 25 -12.73 -18.27 -20.37
C ARG A 25 -13.17 -17.43 -19.17
N LEU A 26 -12.59 -17.66 -18.00
CA LEU A 26 -12.90 -16.87 -16.80
C LEU A 26 -12.20 -15.52 -16.87
N GLY A 27 -10.91 -15.52 -17.21
CA GLY A 27 -10.07 -14.35 -17.16
C GLY A 27 -10.17 -13.40 -18.35
N SER A 28 -10.76 -13.82 -19.48
CA SER A 28 -10.82 -13.03 -20.72
C SER A 28 -12.25 -12.58 -21.03
N TYR A 29 -12.40 -11.48 -21.78
CA TYR A 29 -13.69 -11.05 -22.33
C TYR A 29 -14.14 -11.88 -23.53
N SER A 30 -13.21 -12.50 -24.24
CA SER A 30 -13.47 -13.30 -25.43
C SER A 30 -12.43 -14.41 -25.57
N LEU A 31 -12.68 -15.35 -26.47
CA LEU A 31 -11.71 -16.38 -26.84
C LEU A 31 -10.73 -15.94 -27.95
N THR A 32 -10.95 -14.74 -28.51
CA THR A 32 -10.08 -14.15 -29.52
C THR A 32 -8.98 -13.31 -28.87
N CYS A 33 -7.88 -13.13 -29.59
CA CYS A 33 -6.71 -12.39 -29.16
C CYS A 33 -6.23 -11.46 -30.28
N ASP A 34 -5.37 -10.51 -29.94
CA ASP A 34 -4.71 -9.68 -30.94
C ASP A 34 -3.95 -10.57 -31.96
N PRO A 35 -4.14 -10.36 -33.28
CA PRO A 35 -3.60 -11.26 -34.30
C PRO A 35 -2.07 -11.29 -34.34
N THR A 36 -1.39 -10.25 -33.87
CA THR A 36 0.07 -10.08 -33.94
C THR A 36 0.74 -10.54 -32.65
N SER A 37 0.40 -9.92 -31.52
CA SER A 37 0.96 -10.20 -30.20
C SER A 37 0.43 -11.49 -29.57
N LYS A 38 -0.71 -12.00 -30.06
CA LYS A 38 -1.46 -13.13 -29.47
C LYS A 38 -1.98 -12.85 -28.06
N GLN A 39 -1.99 -11.60 -27.62
CA GLN A 39 -2.51 -11.22 -26.31
C GLN A 39 -4.04 -11.31 -26.29
N CYS A 40 -4.57 -12.11 -25.36
CA CYS A 40 -6.00 -12.17 -25.07
C CYS A 40 -6.49 -10.89 -24.37
N HIS A 41 -7.75 -10.53 -24.58
CA HIS A 41 -8.35 -9.36 -23.94
C HIS A 41 -8.78 -9.70 -22.50
N CYS A 42 -7.89 -9.40 -21.54
CA CYS A 42 -8.07 -9.76 -20.14
C CYS A 42 -9.09 -8.86 -19.41
N LYS A 43 -9.79 -9.44 -18.44
CA LYS A 43 -10.62 -8.73 -17.47
C LYS A 43 -9.74 -7.93 -16.48
N PRO A 44 -10.32 -6.97 -15.72
CA PRO A 44 -9.54 -6.14 -14.80
C PRO A 44 -8.76 -6.96 -13.78
N GLY A 45 -7.48 -6.63 -13.58
CA GLY A 45 -6.58 -7.32 -12.65
C GLY A 45 -6.19 -8.75 -13.07
N VAL A 46 -6.61 -9.22 -14.24
CA VAL A 46 -6.21 -10.51 -14.83
C VAL A 46 -5.09 -10.27 -15.83
N GLY A 47 -4.05 -11.11 -15.78
CA GLY A 47 -2.87 -10.95 -16.62
C GLY A 47 -2.38 -12.25 -17.25
N GLY A 48 -1.27 -12.12 -17.97
CA GLY A 48 -0.69 -13.18 -18.80
C GLY A 48 -1.24 -13.16 -20.23
N LEU A 49 -0.50 -13.79 -21.15
CA LEU A 49 -0.86 -13.82 -22.58
C LEU A 49 -2.26 -14.41 -22.83
N ARG A 50 -2.66 -15.34 -21.95
CA ARG A 50 -3.92 -16.08 -22.00
C ARG A 50 -4.93 -15.66 -20.93
N CYS A 51 -4.64 -14.61 -20.16
CA CYS A 51 -5.46 -14.16 -19.03
C CYS A 51 -5.72 -15.27 -18.00
N ASP A 52 -4.69 -16.05 -17.69
CA ASP A 52 -4.76 -17.30 -16.93
C ASP A 52 -4.36 -17.16 -15.44
N ARG A 53 -4.02 -15.94 -15.01
CA ARG A 53 -3.62 -15.62 -13.64
C ARG A 53 -4.02 -14.20 -13.28
N CYS A 54 -4.03 -13.88 -11.99
CA CYS A 54 -4.14 -12.48 -11.57
C CYS A 54 -2.79 -11.77 -11.75
N GLU A 55 -2.85 -10.47 -12.01
CA GLU A 55 -1.67 -9.60 -11.98
C GLU A 55 -1.10 -9.49 -10.56
N ALA A 56 0.15 -9.06 -10.43
CA ALA A 56 0.72 -8.78 -9.12
C ALA A 56 -0.11 -7.71 -8.40
N GLY A 57 -0.38 -7.92 -7.11
CA GLY A 57 -1.30 -7.07 -6.33
C GLY A 57 -2.78 -7.40 -6.51
N TYR A 58 -3.13 -8.48 -7.23
CA TYR A 58 -4.50 -9.00 -7.37
C TYR A 58 -4.60 -10.50 -7.07
N TRP A 59 -5.80 -10.97 -6.75
CA TRP A 59 -6.10 -12.37 -6.44
C TRP A 59 -7.52 -12.76 -6.86
N GLY A 60 -7.83 -14.06 -6.83
CA GLY A 60 -9.19 -14.56 -6.95
C GLY A 60 -9.70 -14.69 -8.40
N LEU A 61 -8.91 -15.26 -9.32
CA LEU A 61 -9.43 -15.56 -10.67
C LEU A 61 -10.71 -16.42 -10.64
N HIS A 62 -10.79 -17.37 -9.70
CA HIS A 62 -11.97 -18.20 -9.48
C HIS A 62 -13.18 -17.40 -8.97
N LYS A 63 -12.97 -16.24 -8.35
CA LYS A 63 -14.06 -15.37 -7.87
C LYS A 63 -14.84 -14.72 -9.01
N ILE A 64 -14.32 -14.76 -10.24
CA ILE A 64 -15.04 -14.31 -11.43
C ILE A 64 -16.27 -15.19 -11.70
N SER A 65 -16.20 -16.50 -11.46
CA SER A 65 -17.39 -17.37 -11.58
C SER A 65 -18.40 -17.16 -10.44
N GLU A 66 -18.01 -16.48 -9.37
CA GLU A 66 -18.88 -16.07 -8.26
C GLU A 66 -19.48 -14.65 -8.47
N GLY A 67 -19.26 -14.03 -9.64
CA GLY A 67 -19.85 -12.74 -10.01
C GLY A 67 -18.90 -11.54 -9.95
N ASN A 68 -17.62 -11.73 -9.65
CA ASN A 68 -16.65 -10.63 -9.74
C ASN A 68 -16.32 -10.29 -11.20
N THR A 69 -16.10 -9.00 -11.47
CA THR A 69 -15.83 -8.51 -12.84
C THR A 69 -14.42 -8.82 -13.33
N GLY A 70 -13.51 -9.18 -12.42
CA GLY A 70 -12.10 -9.46 -12.66
C GLY A 70 -11.44 -10.01 -11.39
N CYS A 71 -10.11 -9.98 -11.32
CA CYS A 71 -9.42 -10.28 -10.07
C CYS A 71 -9.62 -9.14 -9.05
N ILE A 72 -9.57 -9.48 -7.77
CA ILE A 72 -9.81 -8.60 -6.64
C ILE A 72 -8.45 -8.03 -6.19
N PRO A 73 -8.33 -6.72 -5.91
CA PRO A 73 -7.07 -6.17 -5.41
C PRO A 73 -6.70 -6.79 -4.05
N CYS A 74 -5.39 -6.96 -3.84
CA CYS A 74 -4.85 -7.50 -2.60
C CYS A 74 -5.14 -6.59 -1.41
N ALA A 75 -4.95 -5.28 -1.56
CA ALA A 75 -5.17 -4.27 -0.51
C ALA A 75 -4.46 -4.62 0.81
N CYS A 76 -3.20 -5.07 0.72
CA CYS A 76 -2.37 -5.31 1.89
C CYS A 76 -2.03 -3.98 2.58
N ASN A 77 -2.02 -3.96 3.92
CA ASN A 77 -1.68 -2.77 4.66
C ASN A 77 -0.17 -2.45 4.54
N ASP A 78 0.17 -1.25 4.08
CA ASP A 78 1.56 -0.83 3.84
C ASP A 78 2.47 -0.92 5.09
N HIS A 79 1.89 -0.73 6.28
CA HIS A 79 2.61 -0.77 7.55
C HIS A 79 2.67 -2.16 8.16
N GLY A 80 1.69 -3.01 7.84
CA GLY A 80 1.59 -4.33 8.42
C GLY A 80 2.06 -5.47 7.52
N ALA A 81 2.09 -5.27 6.20
CA ALA A 81 2.53 -6.28 5.23
C ALA A 81 3.98 -6.06 4.80
N ILE A 82 4.67 -7.17 4.48
CA ILE A 82 6.05 -7.14 3.98
C ILE A 82 6.08 -6.63 2.53
N ARG A 83 5.04 -6.96 1.76
CA ARG A 83 4.85 -6.63 0.34
C ARG A 83 3.37 -6.30 0.07
N ASP A 84 3.10 -5.72 -1.08
CA ASP A 84 1.77 -5.32 -1.57
C ASP A 84 1.05 -6.45 -2.34
N ASP A 85 1.76 -7.49 -2.76
CA ASP A 85 1.19 -8.72 -3.32
C ASP A 85 0.66 -9.68 -2.25
N CYS A 86 -0.25 -10.54 -2.68
CA CYS A 86 -0.93 -11.51 -1.83
C CYS A 86 -1.10 -12.86 -2.54
N GLU A 87 -1.43 -13.89 -1.77
CA GLU A 87 -1.66 -15.23 -2.30
C GLU A 87 -2.83 -15.23 -3.31
N GLN A 88 -2.59 -15.67 -4.54
CA GLN A 88 -3.55 -15.55 -5.66
C GLN A 88 -4.89 -16.27 -5.44
N MET A 89 -4.96 -17.27 -4.56
CA MET A 89 -6.20 -17.99 -4.28
C MET A 89 -6.99 -17.36 -3.12
N THR A 90 -6.34 -17.00 -2.03
CA THR A 90 -7.05 -16.57 -0.80
C THR A 90 -7.07 -15.06 -0.62
N GLY A 91 -6.16 -14.33 -1.28
CA GLY A 91 -5.94 -12.91 -1.07
C GLY A 91 -5.21 -12.58 0.23
N ARG A 92 -4.58 -13.57 0.87
CA ARG A 92 -3.85 -13.39 2.13
C ARG A 92 -2.50 -12.72 1.88
N CYS A 93 -2.29 -11.63 2.59
CA CYS A 93 -1.03 -10.88 2.60
C CYS A 93 0.00 -11.56 3.54
N VAL A 94 1.28 -11.33 3.26
CA VAL A 94 2.36 -11.76 4.16
C VAL A 94 2.61 -10.66 5.18
N CYS A 95 2.22 -10.91 6.44
CA CYS A 95 2.34 -9.93 7.50
C CYS A 95 3.76 -9.84 8.04
N ARG A 96 4.17 -8.62 8.41
CA ARG A 96 5.40 -8.34 9.12
C ARG A 96 5.39 -9.03 10.49
N VAL A 97 6.59 -9.33 10.97
CA VAL A 97 6.79 -9.77 12.35
C VAL A 97 6.39 -8.67 13.33
N GLY A 98 6.15 -9.04 14.59
CA GLY A 98 5.69 -8.08 15.62
C GLY A 98 4.19 -8.14 15.91
N GLY A 99 3.55 -9.29 15.67
CA GLY A 99 2.17 -9.54 16.10
C GLY A 99 1.09 -9.01 15.15
N VAL A 100 1.46 -8.50 13.97
CA VAL A 100 0.49 -8.10 12.94
C VAL A 100 -0.24 -9.34 12.39
N GLN A 101 -1.56 -9.26 12.31
CA GLN A 101 -2.46 -10.33 11.91
C GLN A 101 -3.53 -9.84 10.92
N GLY A 102 -4.40 -10.76 10.50
CA GLY A 102 -5.48 -10.50 9.55
C GLY A 102 -5.11 -10.86 8.10
N MET A 103 -6.13 -10.93 7.24
CA MET A 103 -5.93 -11.22 5.81
C MET A 103 -5.16 -10.11 5.10
N LYS A 104 -5.29 -8.87 5.60
CA LYS A 104 -4.73 -7.64 5.03
C LYS A 104 -3.62 -7.04 5.90
N CYS A 105 -3.20 -7.76 6.95
CA CYS A 105 -2.15 -7.33 7.88
C CYS A 105 -2.46 -5.99 8.56
N ASP A 106 -3.70 -5.81 8.96
CA ASP A 106 -4.27 -4.60 9.54
C ASP A 106 -4.74 -4.79 10.98
N VAL A 107 -4.60 -6.00 11.54
CA VAL A 107 -5.04 -6.34 12.89
C VAL A 107 -3.83 -6.41 13.83
N CYS A 108 -3.93 -5.72 14.96
CA CYS A 108 -2.96 -5.81 16.05
C CYS A 108 -3.59 -6.47 17.29
N PRO A 109 -2.77 -7.05 18.18
CA PRO A 109 -3.24 -7.54 19.47
C PRO A 109 -3.87 -6.41 20.30
N GLU A 110 -4.73 -6.77 21.26
CA GLU A 110 -5.33 -5.79 22.17
C GLU A 110 -4.26 -4.94 22.86
N GLY A 111 -4.53 -3.63 22.97
CA GLY A 111 -3.58 -2.70 23.55
C GLY A 111 -2.41 -2.31 22.63
N SER A 112 -2.41 -2.73 21.36
CA SER A 112 -1.44 -2.28 20.35
C SER A 112 -2.12 -1.61 19.16
N ALA A 113 -1.41 -0.75 18.43
CA ALA A 113 -1.87 -0.14 17.19
C ALA A 113 -0.81 -0.28 16.08
N LEU A 114 -1.26 -0.32 14.83
CA LEU A 114 -0.36 -0.43 13.70
C LEU A 114 0.37 0.90 13.47
N GLY A 115 1.68 0.88 13.63
CA GLY A 115 2.59 1.97 13.36
C GLY A 115 3.56 1.65 12.21
N PRO A 116 4.52 2.54 11.91
CA PRO A 116 5.43 2.39 10.76
C PRO A 116 6.25 1.09 10.76
N ASP A 117 6.49 0.52 11.95
CA ASP A 117 7.27 -0.70 12.16
C ASP A 117 6.41 -1.92 12.54
N GLY A 118 5.09 -1.89 12.27
CA GLY A 118 4.14 -2.94 12.65
C GLY A 118 3.36 -2.61 13.92
N CYS A 119 2.89 -3.62 14.66
CA CYS A 119 2.11 -3.36 15.88
C CYS A 119 2.98 -2.79 16.99
N GLN A 120 2.57 -1.64 17.51
CA GLN A 120 3.22 -0.91 18.58
C GLN A 120 2.31 -0.88 19.80
N ASP A 121 2.87 -1.24 20.95
CA ASP A 121 2.14 -1.30 22.21
C ASP A 121 1.70 0.11 22.64
N LEU A 122 0.39 0.33 22.70
CA LEU A 122 -0.21 1.59 23.14
C LEU A 122 0.01 1.83 24.63
N SER A 123 0.45 0.86 25.42
CA SER A 123 0.87 1.01 26.82
C SER A 123 2.21 1.76 26.91
N LEU A 124 3.05 1.73 25.86
CA LEU A 124 4.19 2.65 25.72
C LEU A 124 3.73 4.09 25.41
N LEU A 125 2.49 4.27 24.94
CA LEU A 125 1.86 5.57 24.70
C LEU A 125 0.87 5.98 25.82
N LYS A 126 0.45 5.04 26.68
CA LYS A 126 -0.45 5.26 27.81
C LYS A 126 0.33 5.15 29.11
N THR A 127 0.90 6.29 29.49
CA THR A 127 1.39 6.57 30.85
C THR A 127 2.68 5.84 31.18
N ILE A 128 3.81 6.46 30.82
CA ILE A 128 5.03 6.20 31.58
C ILE A 128 4.76 6.78 32.97
N VAL A 129 4.41 5.90 33.93
CA VAL A 129 4.46 6.26 35.34
C VAL A 129 5.95 6.38 35.65
N GLY A 130 6.45 7.62 35.68
CA GLY A 130 7.88 7.86 35.75
C GLY A 130 8.24 9.35 35.65
N SER A 131 9.54 9.61 35.60
CA SER A 131 10.15 10.93 35.45
C SER A 131 10.64 11.10 34.01
N CYS A 132 10.69 12.33 33.49
CA CYS A 132 11.24 12.62 32.17
C CYS A 132 12.73 12.28 32.02
N GLU A 133 13.42 11.96 33.11
CA GLU A 133 14.83 11.54 33.12
C GLU A 133 15.08 10.22 32.38
N GLN A 134 14.05 9.38 32.21
CA GLN A 134 14.18 8.07 31.55
C GLN A 134 13.50 8.04 30.16
N ILE A 135 13.11 9.19 29.63
CA ILE A 135 12.21 9.27 28.48
C ILE A 135 12.85 10.08 27.37
N GLU A 136 13.20 9.38 26.30
CA GLU A 136 13.73 9.99 25.10
C GLU A 136 12.61 10.20 24.08
N CYS A 137 12.16 11.45 23.98
CA CYS A 137 11.12 11.84 23.05
C CYS A 137 11.67 11.96 21.62
N ARG A 138 10.94 11.42 20.63
CA ARG A 138 11.35 11.44 19.22
C ARG A 138 10.85 12.68 18.48
N PHE A 139 11.44 12.92 17.31
CA PHE A 139 11.02 13.98 16.36
C PHE A 139 11.02 15.40 16.94
N GLY A 140 11.91 15.68 17.90
CA GLY A 140 12.04 17.02 18.50
C GLY A 140 10.93 17.38 19.49
N SER A 141 10.14 16.40 19.97
CA SER A 141 9.21 16.61 21.07
C SER A 141 9.92 16.66 22.42
N VAL A 142 9.30 17.34 23.41
CA VAL A 142 9.84 17.54 24.75
C VAL A 142 9.00 16.76 25.75
N CYS A 143 9.62 16.04 26.68
CA CYS A 143 8.91 15.37 27.75
C CYS A 143 8.39 16.38 28.77
N ARG A 144 7.08 16.36 29.06
CA ARG A 144 6.44 17.19 30.10
C ARG A 144 5.71 16.30 31.09
N SER A 145 5.98 16.51 32.38
CA SER A 145 5.29 15.83 33.48
C SER A 145 3.98 16.56 33.82
N LYS A 146 2.88 15.80 33.97
CA LYS A 146 1.58 16.28 34.45
C LYS A 146 1.08 15.32 35.53
N GLY A 147 1.49 15.57 36.77
CA GLY A 147 1.25 14.66 37.89
C GLY A 147 2.17 13.43 37.81
N SER A 148 1.61 12.23 38.02
CA SER A 148 2.30 10.93 37.87
C SER A 148 2.37 10.43 36.42
N LYS A 149 1.94 11.24 35.46
CA LYS A 149 1.98 10.94 34.04
C LYS A 149 2.94 11.88 33.35
N VAL A 150 3.67 11.36 32.39
CA VAL A 150 4.57 12.12 31.52
C VAL A 150 4.13 11.95 30.07
N GLN A 151 4.36 12.98 29.27
CA GLN A 151 3.94 13.00 27.87
C GLN A 151 5.00 13.72 27.04
N CYS A 152 5.40 13.12 25.92
CA CYS A 152 6.16 13.82 24.89
C CYS A 152 5.20 14.76 24.14
N VAL A 153 5.41 16.06 24.31
CA VAL A 153 4.60 17.10 23.69
C VAL A 153 5.42 17.88 22.68
N CYS A 154 4.77 18.28 21.59
CA CYS A 154 5.40 19.15 20.62
C CYS A 154 5.30 20.61 21.09
N ASP A 155 6.28 21.06 21.88
CA ASP A 155 6.34 22.43 22.43
C ASP A 155 7.12 23.38 21.48
N VAL A 156 6.87 23.26 20.17
CA VAL A 156 7.47 24.12 19.17
C VAL A 156 6.56 25.33 18.95
N SER A 157 7.04 26.51 19.37
CA SER A 157 6.42 27.79 19.06
C SER A 157 7.17 28.45 17.91
N CYS A 158 6.49 28.66 16.79
CA CYS A 158 7.04 29.41 15.66
C CYS A 158 6.41 30.80 15.67
N ASP A 159 7.21 31.83 15.93
CA ASP A 159 6.78 33.20 15.74
C ASP A 159 6.49 33.45 14.26
N PHE A 160 5.56 34.38 13.99
CA PHE A 160 5.27 34.83 12.64
C PHE A 160 6.43 35.71 12.15
N GLU A 161 7.51 35.05 11.78
CA GLU A 161 8.71 35.62 11.21
C GLU A 161 8.34 36.28 9.87
N ARG A 162 8.22 37.62 9.87
CA ARG A 162 7.97 38.40 8.64
C ARG A 162 9.08 38.24 7.59
N LYS A 163 10.19 37.56 7.94
CA LYS A 163 11.34 37.23 7.08
C LYS A 163 11.60 35.71 7.00
N ALA A 164 10.57 34.89 7.19
CA ALA A 164 10.69 33.44 7.03
C ALA A 164 11.13 33.07 5.60
N LYS A 165 12.22 32.30 5.47
CA LYS A 165 12.67 31.74 4.19
C LYS A 165 12.00 30.39 3.97
N PRO A 166 11.24 30.20 2.88
CA PRO A 166 10.67 28.90 2.56
C PRO A 166 11.79 27.91 2.20
N ILE A 167 11.62 26.66 2.62
CA ILE A 167 12.59 25.58 2.42
C ILE A 167 11.92 24.33 1.86
N CYS A 168 12.67 23.49 1.16
CA CYS A 168 12.20 22.17 0.74
C CYS A 168 12.60 21.12 1.77
N GLY A 169 11.66 20.26 2.17
CA GLY A 169 11.91 19.15 3.07
C GLY A 169 11.39 17.84 2.50
N SER A 170 12.12 16.75 2.72
CA SER A 170 11.72 15.40 2.28
C SER A 170 11.78 14.38 3.41
N ASP A 171 10.80 13.49 3.46
CA ASP A 171 10.78 12.31 4.35
C ASP A 171 11.29 11.03 3.68
N GLY A 172 11.99 11.16 2.54
CA GLY A 172 12.50 10.04 1.74
C GLY A 172 11.46 9.38 0.83
N LYS A 173 10.17 9.72 0.98
CA LYS A 173 9.09 9.29 0.08
C LYS A 173 8.51 10.45 -0.72
N THR A 174 8.31 11.59 -0.04
CA THR A 174 7.70 12.78 -0.62
C THR A 174 8.52 14.01 -0.27
N SER A 175 8.49 15.02 -1.15
CA SER A 175 9.13 16.31 -0.91
C SER A 175 8.06 17.39 -0.90
N GLN A 176 8.13 18.28 0.08
CA GLN A 176 7.18 19.37 0.26
C GLN A 176 7.91 20.65 0.67
N THR A 177 7.38 21.80 0.25
CA THR A 177 7.87 23.11 0.68
C THR A 177 7.23 23.54 2.00
N TYR A 178 8.05 24.03 2.92
CA TYR A 178 7.65 24.57 4.22
C TYR A 178 7.94 26.06 4.28
N GLY A 179 7.05 26.83 4.93
CA GLY A 179 7.19 28.29 4.99
C GLY A 179 8.42 28.78 5.77
N SER A 180 8.98 27.94 6.65
CA SER A 180 10.23 28.18 7.36
C SER A 180 10.82 26.88 7.89
N GLU A 181 12.08 26.91 8.31
CA GLU A 181 12.68 25.77 9.03
C GLU A 181 11.95 25.43 10.33
N CYS A 182 11.44 26.44 11.05
CA CYS A 182 10.64 26.21 12.25
C CYS A 182 9.35 25.44 11.94
N LEU A 183 8.64 25.85 10.87
CA LEU A 183 7.40 25.17 10.46
C LEU A 183 7.66 23.75 9.98
N LEU A 184 8.81 23.49 9.33
CA LEU A 184 9.24 22.13 9.00
C LEU A 184 9.42 21.30 10.27
N LYS A 185 10.16 21.80 11.27
CA LYS A 185 10.39 21.11 12.54
C LYS A 185 9.10 20.89 13.33
N LEU A 186 8.20 21.87 13.36
CA LEU A 186 6.88 21.77 13.98
C LEU A 186 6.04 20.66 13.32
N PHE A 187 6.03 20.61 11.98
CA PHE A 187 5.32 19.58 11.23
C PHE A 187 5.94 18.20 11.48
N ALA A 188 7.26 18.08 11.37
CA ALA A 188 8.01 16.85 11.69
C ALA A 188 7.67 16.32 13.09
N CYS A 189 7.63 17.21 14.09
CA CYS A 189 7.33 16.89 15.47
C CYS A 189 5.87 16.48 15.71
N ARG A 190 4.90 17.20 15.13
CA ARG A 190 3.46 16.89 15.28
C ARG A 190 3.03 15.60 14.58
N PHE A 191 3.62 15.33 13.41
CA PHE A 191 3.26 14.17 12.58
C PHE A 191 4.25 13.01 12.69
N GLN A 192 5.22 13.11 13.62
CA GLN A 192 6.26 12.11 13.85
C GLN A 192 6.97 11.65 12.56
N LYS A 193 7.48 12.62 11.79
CA LYS A 193 8.19 12.39 10.53
C LYS A 193 9.65 12.82 10.62
N HIS A 194 10.55 12.00 10.07
CA HIS A 194 11.95 12.39 9.85
C HIS A 194 12.04 13.14 8.53
N ILE A 195 12.07 14.47 8.59
CA ILE A 195 12.12 15.35 7.42
C ILE A 195 13.49 16.02 7.37
N HIS A 196 14.22 15.81 6.29
CA HIS A 196 15.51 16.43 6.03
C HIS A 196 15.36 17.57 5.02
N ILE A 197 16.12 18.64 5.21
CA ILE A 197 16.17 19.76 4.26
C ILE A 197 16.94 19.29 3.03
N VAL A 198 16.38 19.58 1.85
CA VAL A 198 16.94 19.21 0.54
C VAL A 198 17.37 20.46 -0.20
#